data_AF-A0A5C9EPG6-F1
#
_entry.id   AF-A0A5C9EPG6-F1
#
_cell.length_a   1.000
_cell.length_b   1.000
_cell.length_c   1.000
_cell.angle_alpha   90.00
_cell.angle_beta   90.00
_cell.angle_gamma   90.00
#
_symmetry.space_group_name_H-M   'P 1'
#
loop_
_entity.id
_entity.type
_entity.pdbx_description
1 polymer ?
#
loop_
_entity_poly.entity_id
_entity_poly.type
_entity_poly.pdbx_seq_one_letter_code
_entity_poly.pdbx_strand_id
1 'polypeptide(L)' 'MKLQDSIDYKSILDLEITVDEYRDKLDDLLKQNRIGIAERRKILRQKTQEFKDKKLRINADLRKR' A
#
# COMPACT_ATOMS: atom_id res chain seq x y z
N MET A 1 1.37 -19.47 -11.22
CA MET A 1 0.52 -18.42 -10.62
C MET A 1 1.41 -17.59 -9.70
N LYS A 2 1.61 -16.29 -9.93
CA LYS A 2 2.46 -15.48 -9.04
C LYS A 2 1.67 -15.22 -7.76
N LEU A 3 2.26 -15.50 -6.59
CA LEU A 3 1.67 -15.24 -5.25
C LEU A 3 1.21 -13.79 -5.03
N GLN A 4 1.67 -12.85 -5.86
CA GLN A 4 1.27 -11.44 -5.81
C GLN A 4 -0.14 -11.18 -6.34
N ASP A 5 -0.65 -12.02 -7.25
CA ASP A 5 -1.95 -11.82 -7.90
C ASP A 5 -3.13 -12.28 -7.01
N SER A 6 -2.85 -13.00 -5.92
CA SER A 6 -3.86 -13.46 -4.95
C SER A 6 -4.04 -12.55 -3.74
N ILE A 7 -3.24 -11.49 -3.60
CA ILE A 7 -3.32 -10.58 -2.45
C ILE A 7 -4.34 -9.48 -2.75
N ASP A 8 -5.38 -9.39 -1.93
CA ASP A 8 -6.35 -8.31 -2.02
C ASP A 8 -5.83 -7.02 -1.37
N TYR A 9 -5.05 -6.25 -2.13
CA TYR A 9 -4.58 -4.93 -1.71
C TYR A 9 -5.69 -3.88 -1.59
N LYS A 10 -6.89 -4.12 -2.16
CA LYS A 10 -8.01 -3.17 -2.06
C LYS A 10 -8.60 -3.16 -0.66
N SER A 11 -8.57 -4.30 0.04
CA SER A 11 -9.04 -4.42 1.43
C SER A 11 -8.38 -3.45 2.41
N ILE A 12 -7.13 -3.04 2.16
CA ILE A 12 -6.36 -2.12 3.01
C ILE A 12 -6.22 -0.71 2.41
N LEU A 13 -6.76 -0.47 1.21
CA LEU A 13 -6.65 0.82 0.53
C LEU A 13 -7.68 1.79 1.10
N ASP A 14 -7.26 2.55 2.09
CA ASP A 14 -8.04 3.60 2.73
C ASP A 14 -7.30 4.93 2.55
N LEU A 15 -7.95 5.94 1.96
CA LEU A 15 -7.31 7.23 1.70
C LEU A 15 -7.38 8.18 2.90
N GLU A 16 -8.12 7.83 3.95
CA GLU A 16 -8.20 8.62 5.18
C GLU A 16 -6.99 8.33 6.08
N ILE A 17 -6.50 7.09 6.12
CA ILE A 17 -5.34 6.69 6.94
C ILE A 17 -4.02 7.31 6.46
N THR A 18 -3.10 7.51 7.39
CA THR A 18 -1.73 7.97 7.15
C THR A 18 -0.90 6.96 6.33
N VAL A 19 0.24 7.43 5.82
CA VAL A 19 1.18 6.58 5.06
C VAL A 19 1.76 5.47 5.95
N ASP A 20 2.00 5.76 7.22
CA ASP A 20 2.53 4.79 8.19
C ASP A 20 1.48 3.73 8.53
N GLU A 21 0.23 4.12 8.79
CA GLU A 21 -0.88 3.18 8.99
C GLU A 21 -1.10 2.27 7.77
N TYR A 22 -1.01 2.83 6.56
CA TYR A 22 -1.10 2.03 5.33
C TYR A 22 0.05 1.02 5.24
N ARG A 23 1.27 1.44 5.58
CA ARG A 23 2.45 0.59 5.57
C ARG A 23 2.32 -0.57 6.57
N ASP A 24 1.79 -0.30 7.76
CA ASP A 24 1.59 -1.32 8.80
C ASP A 24 0.52 -2.34 8.38
N LYS A 25 -0.65 -1.87 7.90
CA LYS A 25 -1.70 -2.74 7.33
C LYS A 25 -1.17 -3.59 6.17
N LEU A 26 -0.32 -3.02 5.32
CA LEU A 26 0.31 -3.74 4.22
C LEU A 26 1.31 -4.79 4.71
N ASP A 27 2.14 -4.50 5.70
CA ASP A 27 3.08 -5.47 6.27
C ASP A 27 2.34 -6.66 6.88
N ASP A 28 1.23 -6.41 7.58
CA ASP A 28 0.39 -7.46 8.16
C ASP A 28 -0.33 -8.31 7.10
N LEU A 29 -0.87 -7.69 6.05
CA LEU A 29 -1.45 -8.42 4.92
C LEU A 29 -0.40 -9.34 4.25
N LEU A 30 0.82 -8.84 4.08
CA LEU A 30 1.92 -9.63 3.49
C LEU A 30 2.39 -10.76 4.42
N LYS A 31 2.37 -10.57 5.74
CA LYS A 31 2.63 -11.64 6.72
C LYS A 31 1.55 -12.71 6.68
N GLN A 32 0.27 -12.32 6.63
CA GLN A 32 -0.87 -13.25 6.54
C GLN A 32 -0.79 -14.12 5.29
N ASN A 33 -0.34 -13.55 4.17
CA ASN A 33 -0.12 -14.26 2.91
C ASN A 33 1.24 -15.00 2.84
N ARG A 34 1.98 -15.09 3.96
CA ARG A 34 3.27 -15.79 4.07
C ARG A 34 4.30 -15.33 3.04
N ILE A 35 4.28 -14.04 2.68
CA ILE A 35 5.24 -13.47 1.74
C ILE A 35 6.63 -13.39 2.38
N GLY A 36 7.63 -13.93 1.68
CA GLY A 36 9.02 -13.93 2.12
C GLY A 36 9.57 -12.52 2.34
N ILE A 37 10.51 -12.38 3.27
CA ILE A 37 11.01 -11.09 3.76
C ILE A 37 11.56 -10.18 2.64
N ALA A 38 12.21 -10.77 1.63
CA ALA A 38 12.76 -10.01 0.50
C ALA A 38 11.65 -9.40 -0.37
N GLU A 39 10.68 -10.23 -0.79
CA GLU A 39 9.53 -9.79 -1.58
C GLU A 39 8.66 -8.81 -0.79
N ARG A 40 8.45 -9.06 0.50
CA ARG A 40 7.72 -8.18 1.40
C ARG A 40 8.30 -6.77 1.43
N ARG A 41 9.62 -6.65 1.58
CA ARG A 41 10.32 -5.35 1.56
C ARG A 41 10.16 -4.62 0.22
N LYS A 42 10.18 -5.36 -0.90
CA LYS A 42 9.96 -4.78 -2.23
C LYS A 42 8.53 -4.25 -2.38
N ILE A 43 7.53 -5.05 -2.01
CA ILE A 43 6.12 -4.67 -2.09
C ILE A 43 5.84 -3.48 -1.15
N LEU A 44 6.32 -3.52 0.09
CA LEU A 44 6.19 -2.42 1.05
C LEU A 44 6.67 -1.10 0.46
N ARG A 45 7.91 -1.08 -0.08
CA ARG A 45 8.47 0.14 -0.69
C ARG A 45 7.61 0.64 -1.85
N GLN A 46 7.26 -0.25 -2.77
CA GLN A 46 6.50 0.11 -3.97
C GLN A 46 5.10 0.64 -3.63
N LYS A 47 4.33 -0.13 -2.86
CA LYS A 47 2.93 0.20 -2.55
C LYS A 47 2.80 1.40 -1.62
N THR A 48 3.71 1.57 -0.66
CA THR A 48 3.73 2.77 0.20
C THR A 48 3.99 4.02 -0.63
N GLN A 49 4.88 3.96 -1.62
CA GLN A 49 5.12 5.07 -2.54
C GLN A 49 3.90 5.35 -3.42
N GLU A 50 3.27 4.32 -4.00
CA GLU A 50 2.02 4.45 -4.77
C GLU A 50 0.90 5.12 -3.93
N PHE A 51 0.79 4.76 -2.65
CA PHE A 51 -0.19 5.35 -1.72
C PHE A 51 0.11 6.82 -1.43
N LYS A 52 1.38 7.15 -1.14
CA LYS A 52 1.83 8.53 -0.93
C LYS A 52 1.56 9.40 -2.16
N ASP A 53 1.86 8.90 -3.35
CA ASP A 53 1.65 9.63 -4.61
C ASP A 53 0.15 9.87 -4.87
N LYS A 54 -0.71 8.89 -4.56
CA LYS A 54 -2.17 9.07 -4.63
C LYS A 54 -2.65 10.18 -3.68
N LYS A 55 -2.19 10.20 -2.43
CA LYS A 55 -2.53 11.26 -1.47
C LYS A 55 -2.07 12.64 -1.96
N LEU A 56 -0.86 12.73 -2.51
CA LEU A 56 -0.34 13.98 -3.04
C LEU A 56 -1.16 14.49 -4.22
N ARG A 57 -1.58 13.62 -5.14
CA ARG A 57 -2.43 13.99 -6.28
C ARG A 57 -3.80 14.51 -5.84
N ILE A 58 -4.46 13.83 -4.90
CA ILE A 58 -5.76 14.27 -4.37
C ILE A 58 -5.64 15.65 -3.72
N ASN A 59 -4.60 15.87 -2.91
CA ASN A 59 -4.35 17.18 -2.30
C ASN A 59 -4.02 18.27 -3.33
N ALA A 60 -3.32 17.93 -4.41
CA ALA A 60 -3.01 18.88 -5.48
C ALA A 60 -4.27 19.28 -6.27
N ASP A 61 -5.17 18.34 -6.55
CA ASP A 61 -6.44 18.59 -7.24
C ASP A 61 -7.40 19.42 -6.38
N LEU A 62 -7.44 19.17 -5.06
CA LEU A 62 -8.23 19.98 -4.12
C LEU A 62 -7.75 21.43 -4.02
N ARG A 63 -6.45 21.69 -4.21
CA ARG A 63 -5.88 23.05 -4.16
C ARG A 63 -6.05 23.84 -5.46
N LYS A 64 -6.47 23.21 -6.56
CA LYS A 64 -6.71 23.85 -7.86
C LYS A 64 -8.17 24.26 -8.07
N ARG A 65 -9.07 23.89 -7.18
CA ARG A 65 -10.48 24.32 -7.16
C ARG A 65 -10.66 25.45 -6.17
#